data_AF-A0A0G0KA72-F1
#
_entry.id   AF-A0A0G0KA72-F1
#
_cell.length_a   1.000
_cell.length_b   1.000
_cell.length_c   1.000
_cell.angle_alpha   90.00
_cell.angle_beta   90.00
_cell.angle_gamma   90.00
#
_symmetry.space_group_name_H-M   'P 1'
#
loop_
_entity.id
_entity.type
_entity.pdbx_description
1 polymer ?
#
loop_
_entity_poly.entity_id
_entity_poly.type
_entity_poly.pdbx_seq_one_letter_code
_entity_poly.pdbx_strand_id
1 'polypeptide(L)'
;MFLANPDKSSNHEYKLIVEGEFKASVCYVTLGSDKWQVVGLPGKNAKSDIAEQIKGGLSVVCLDPDATKEAITLAKKIGGRMFALPEKIDDMIIANKITQIDLKNLIRSANKV
;
A
#
# COMPACT_ATOMS: atom_id res chain seq x y z
N MET A 1 -8.28 -8.22 -5.91
CA MET A 1 -7.85 -6.94 -5.30
C MET A 1 -8.80 -6.67 -4.14
N PHE A 2 -8.28 -6.18 -3.02
CA PHE A 2 -9.03 -5.98 -1.79
C PHE A 2 -9.05 -4.49 -1.47
N LEU A 3 -10.23 -3.88 -1.41
CA LEU A 3 -10.39 -2.47 -1.07
C LEU A 3 -10.77 -2.37 0.40
N ALA A 4 -9.97 -1.65 1.19
CA ALA A 4 -10.26 -1.51 2.62
C ALA A 4 -11.49 -0.64 2.88
N ASN A 5 -11.77 0.32 1.99
CA ASN A 5 -13.03 1.05 1.94
C ASN A 5 -13.77 0.71 0.63
N PRO A 6 -14.88 -0.06 0.67
CA PRO A 6 -15.60 -0.47 -0.53
C PRO A 6 -16.36 0.67 -1.22
N ASP A 7 -16.63 1.77 -0.51
CA ASP A 7 -17.31 2.96 -1.07
C ASP A 7 -16.38 3.82 -1.93
N LYS A 8 -15.07 3.51 -1.95
CA LYS A 8 -14.06 4.19 -2.75
C LYS A 8 -13.55 3.34 -3.88
N SER A 9 -13.32 3.98 -5.03
CA SER A 9 -12.75 3.31 -6.19
C SER A 9 -11.31 2.82 -5.94
N SER A 10 -10.90 1.80 -6.68
CA SER A 10 -9.51 1.33 -6.71
C SER A 10 -8.54 2.36 -7.24
N ASN A 11 -9.03 3.33 -8.03
CA ASN A 11 -8.27 4.44 -8.58
C ASN A 11 -8.48 5.76 -7.82
N HIS A 12 -8.74 5.69 -6.51
CA HIS A 12 -8.88 6.86 -5.65
C HIS A 12 -7.67 7.82 -5.76
N GLU A 13 -7.86 9.12 -5.46
CA GLU A 13 -6.79 10.13 -5.59
C GLU A 13 -5.56 9.80 -4.72
N TYR A 14 -5.77 9.28 -3.51
CA TYR A 14 -4.71 8.86 -2.59
C TYR A 14 -4.84 7.37 -2.27
N LYS A 15 -3.77 6.61 -2.52
CA LYS A 15 -3.75 5.15 -2.40
C LYS A 15 -2.49 4.66 -1.70
N LEU A 16 -2.67 3.80 -0.71
CA LEU A 16 -1.63 2.95 -0.15
C LEU A 16 -1.84 1.52 -0.65
N ILE A 17 -0.81 0.92 -1.24
CA ILE A 17 -0.88 -0.38 -1.89
C ILE A 17 -0.03 -1.36 -1.11
N VAL A 18 -0.65 -2.45 -0.63
CA VAL A 18 -0.04 -3.45 0.25
C VAL A 18 -0.33 -4.87 -0.25
N GLU A 19 0.40 -5.86 0.27
CA GLU A 19 0.19 -7.27 -0.09
C GLU A 19 -0.82 -7.97 0.84
N GLY A 20 -1.97 -8.38 0.28
CA GLY A 20 -3.00 -9.13 0.98
C GLY A 20 -4.12 -8.28 1.61
N GLU A 21 -5.21 -8.96 1.96
CA GLU A 21 -6.43 -8.33 2.53
C GLU A 21 -6.24 -7.87 3.98
N PHE A 22 -5.59 -8.67 4.82
CA PHE A 22 -5.36 -8.33 6.23
C PHE A 22 -4.53 -7.07 6.38
N LYS A 23 -3.45 -6.94 5.60
CA LYS A 23 -2.61 -5.74 5.58
C LYS A 23 -3.39 -4.52 5.16
N ALA A 24 -4.28 -4.66 4.17
CA ALA A 24 -5.10 -3.55 3.70
C ALA A 24 -6.02 -3.03 4.82
N SER A 25 -6.70 -3.94 5.52
CA SER A 25 -7.58 -3.60 6.64
C SER A 25 -6.81 -2.98 7.81
N VAL A 26 -5.71 -3.61 8.25
CA VAL A 26 -4.90 -3.12 9.39
C VAL A 26 -4.31 -1.74 9.09
N CYS A 27 -3.75 -1.54 7.89
CA CYS A 27 -3.22 -0.24 7.48
C CYS A 27 -4.32 0.82 7.38
N TYR A 28 -5.51 0.50 6.88
CA TYR A 28 -6.61 1.45 6.75
C TYR A 28 -7.09 1.96 8.11
N VAL A 29 -7.34 1.02 9.04
CA VAL A 29 -7.73 1.35 10.42
C VAL A 29 -6.65 2.19 11.10
N THR A 30 -5.38 1.79 10.97
CA THR A 30 -4.25 2.48 11.61
C THR A 30 -4.03 3.87 11.04
N LEU A 31 -4.15 4.02 9.72
CA LEU A 31 -4.01 5.32 9.07
C LEU A 31 -5.08 6.30 9.56
N GLY A 32 -6.30 5.80 9.84
CA GLY A 32 -7.40 6.56 10.43
C GLY A 32 -7.73 7.79 9.61
N SER A 33 -7.67 7.68 8.28
CA SER A 33 -7.86 8.80 7.37
C SER A 33 -8.77 8.43 6.22
N ASP A 34 -9.91 9.11 6.15
CA ASP A 34 -10.84 8.99 5.03
C ASP A 34 -10.29 9.61 3.74
N LYS A 35 -9.15 10.31 3.79
CA LYS A 35 -8.46 10.77 2.58
C LYS A 35 -7.88 9.63 1.75
N TRP A 36 -7.52 8.52 2.38
CA TRP A 36 -6.78 7.44 1.72
C TRP A 36 -7.68 6.24 1.43
N GLN A 37 -7.40 5.59 0.30
CA GLN A 37 -7.81 4.22 0.05
C GLN A 37 -6.60 3.31 0.33
N VAL A 38 -6.83 2.16 0.96
CA VAL A 38 -5.81 1.11 1.07
C VAL A 38 -6.23 -0.06 0.19
N VAL A 39 -5.32 -0.46 -0.70
CA VAL A 39 -5.55 -1.49 -1.69
C VAL A 39 -4.65 -2.68 -1.40
N GLY A 40 -5.25 -3.80 -1.04
CA GLY A 40 -4.59 -5.10 -0.93
C GLY A 40 -4.47 -5.78 -2.28
N LEU A 41 -3.26 -6.13 -2.67
CA LEU A 41 -2.99 -6.94 -3.86
C LEU A 41 -3.13 -8.43 -3.52
N PRO A 42 -3.70 -9.25 -4.42
CA PRO A 42 -3.52 -10.69 -4.34
C PRO A 42 -2.03 -11.03 -4.54
N GLY A 43 -1.61 -12.22 -4.07
CA GLY A 43 -0.22 -12.68 -4.15
C GLY A 43 0.39 -12.70 -5.57
N LYS A 44 1.61 -13.25 -5.65
CA LYS A 44 2.62 -13.04 -6.73
C LYS A 44 2.14 -13.07 -8.20
N ASN A 45 1.04 -13.75 -8.54
CA ASN A 45 0.60 -13.95 -9.94
C ASN A 45 -0.44 -12.94 -10.49
N ALA A 46 -0.97 -12.01 -9.69
CA ALA A 46 -2.10 -11.16 -10.12
C ALA A 46 -1.71 -9.73 -10.60
N LYS A 47 -0.42 -9.45 -10.82
CA LYS A 47 0.09 -8.06 -10.80
C LYS A 47 -0.07 -7.27 -12.11
N SER A 48 -0.20 -7.91 -13.27
CA SER A 48 -0.21 -7.17 -14.56
C SER A 48 -1.47 -6.33 -14.74
N ASP A 49 -2.64 -6.91 -14.50
CA ASP A 49 -3.93 -6.29 -14.84
C ASP A 49 -4.39 -5.34 -13.73
N ILE A 50 -3.98 -5.63 -12.50
CA ILE A 50 -4.31 -4.79 -11.34
C ILE A 50 -3.57 -3.45 -11.38
N ALA A 51 -2.36 -3.41 -11.95
CA ALA A 51 -1.59 -2.17 -12.06
C ALA A 51 -2.35 -1.09 -12.83
N GLU A 52 -3.07 -1.44 -13.91
CA GLU A 52 -3.89 -0.47 -14.66
C GLU A 52 -5.10 0.01 -13.85
N GLN A 53 -5.69 -0.86 -13.00
CA GLN A 53 -6.86 -0.51 -12.17
C GLN A 53 -6.54 0.45 -11.02
N ILE A 54 -5.27 0.54 -10.62
CA ILE A 54 -4.80 1.38 -9.50
C ILE A 54 -3.95 2.56 -9.98
N LYS A 55 -3.74 2.69 -11.30
CA LYS A 55 -2.85 3.70 -11.90
C LYS A 55 -3.46 5.09 -11.85
N GLY A 56 -2.63 6.08 -11.49
CA GLY A 56 -3.00 7.49 -11.38
C GLY A 56 -3.00 7.97 -9.93
N GLY A 57 -3.29 9.26 -9.73
CA GLY A 57 -3.27 9.88 -8.40
C GLY A 57 -1.93 9.74 -7.67
N LEU A 58 -1.95 9.99 -6.36
CA LEU A 58 -0.83 9.74 -5.47
C LEU A 58 -0.90 8.32 -4.93
N SER A 59 -0.04 7.46 -5.47
CA SER A 59 0.06 6.04 -5.10
C SER A 59 1.36 5.77 -4.34
N VAL A 60 1.26 5.11 -3.19
CA VAL A 60 2.41 4.64 -2.39
C VAL A 60 2.34 3.14 -2.24
N VAL A 61 3.43 2.45 -2.60
CA VAL A 61 3.55 0.99 -2.55
C VAL A 61 4.39 0.56 -1.36
N CYS A 62 3.90 -0.39 -0.58
CA CYS A 62 4.62 -1.08 0.49
C CYS A 62 4.23 -2.55 0.46
N LEU A 63 4.99 -3.36 -0.27
CA LEU A 63 4.83 -4.82 -0.26
C LEU A 63 5.66 -5.44 0.86
N ASP A 64 5.52 -6.75 1.05
CA ASP A 64 6.30 -7.51 2.03
C ASP A 64 7.81 -7.39 1.74
N PRO A 65 8.69 -7.57 2.75
CA PRO A 65 10.14 -7.37 2.58
C PRO A 65 10.76 -8.24 1.47
N ASP A 66 10.24 -9.45 1.26
CA ASP A 66 10.68 -10.38 0.21
C ASP A 66 10.18 -10.02 -1.20
N ALA A 67 9.26 -9.06 -1.32
CA ALA A 67 8.65 -8.60 -2.57
C ALA A 67 9.14 -7.20 -3.00
N THR A 68 10.33 -6.79 -2.54
CA THR A 68 10.87 -5.44 -2.80
C THR A 68 11.06 -5.17 -4.31
N LYS A 69 11.50 -6.15 -5.10
CA LYS A 69 11.68 -5.98 -6.55
C LYS A 69 10.34 -5.75 -7.24
N GLU A 70 9.31 -6.48 -6.84
CA GLU A 70 7.95 -6.35 -7.34
C GLU A 70 7.33 -5.00 -6.94
N ALA A 71 7.65 -4.51 -5.73
CA ALA A 71 7.23 -3.19 -5.28
C ALA A 71 7.81 -2.09 -6.17
N ILE A 72 9.10 -2.16 -6.49
CA ILE A 72 9.77 -1.23 -7.42
C ILE A 72 9.11 -1.28 -8.80
N THR A 73 8.94 -2.48 -9.36
CA THR A 73 8.32 -2.65 -10.70
C THR A 73 6.90 -2.11 -10.73
N LEU A 74 6.10 -2.37 -9.70
CA LEU A 74 4.73 -1.89 -9.61
C LEU A 74 4.70 -0.36 -9.48
N ALA A 75 5.48 0.21 -8.57
CA ALA A 75 5.55 1.65 -8.36
C ALA A 75 5.97 2.37 -9.66
N LYS A 76 6.96 1.85 -10.39
CA LYS A 76 7.31 2.34 -11.73
C LYS A 76 6.14 2.29 -12.71
N LYS A 77 5.47 1.13 -12.80
CA LYS A 77 4.36 0.91 -13.74
C LYS A 77 3.19 1.89 -13.50
N ILE A 78 2.90 2.21 -12.24
CA ILE A 78 1.78 3.08 -11.87
C ILE A 78 2.16 4.56 -11.70
N GLY A 79 3.45 4.91 -11.85
CA GLY A 79 3.96 6.26 -11.59
C GLY A 79 3.92 6.65 -10.11
N GLY A 80 3.99 5.66 -9.22
CA GLY A 80 3.87 5.80 -7.78
C GLY A 80 5.20 6.02 -7.06
N ARG A 81 5.12 5.99 -5.73
CA ARG A 81 6.25 6.02 -4.81
C ARG A 81 6.29 4.70 -4.04
N MET A 82 7.40 4.42 -3.38
CA MET A 82 7.47 3.31 -2.45
C MET A 82 8.30 3.60 -1.21
N PHE A 83 8.05 2.81 -0.17
CA PHE A 83 8.96 2.61 0.94
C PHE A 83 9.06 1.10 1.21
N ALA A 84 10.14 0.69 1.89
CA ALA A 84 10.36 -0.68 2.30
C ALA A 84 10.41 -0.75 3.82
N LEU A 85 10.02 -1.90 4.37
CA LEU A 85 10.06 -2.20 5.79
C LEU A 85 10.91 -3.45 6.04
N PRO A 86 11.50 -3.60 7.23
CA PRO A 86 12.26 -4.79 7.59
C PRO A 86 11.36 -6.01 7.86
N GLU A 87 10.10 -5.78 8.20
CA GLU A 87 9.08 -6.78 8.54
C GLU A 87 7.77 -6.43 7.83
N LYS A 88 6.78 -7.33 7.88
CA LYS A 88 5.46 -7.07 7.30
C LYS A 88 4.77 -5.93 8.05
N ILE A 89 4.11 -5.04 7.31
CA ILE A 89 3.54 -3.81 7.87
C ILE A 89 2.47 -4.07 8.93
N ASP A 90 1.63 -5.09 8.73
CA ASP A 90 0.61 -5.51 9.68
C ASP A 90 1.22 -6.06 10.96
N ASP A 91 2.23 -6.92 10.87
CA ASP A 91 2.95 -7.44 12.04
C ASP A 91 3.58 -6.30 12.85
N MET A 92 4.20 -5.32 12.18
CA MET A 92 4.78 -4.16 12.85
C MET A 92 3.74 -3.26 13.51
N ILE A 93 2.58 -3.06 12.89
CA ILE A 93 1.48 -2.30 13.48
C ILE A 93 0.92 -3.02 14.71
N ILE A 94 0.63 -4.32 14.59
CA ILE A 94 0.04 -5.14 15.66
C ILE A 94 1.01 -5.24 16.85
N ALA A 95 2.31 -5.36 16.58
CA ALA A 95 3.35 -5.35 17.61
C ALA A 95 3.65 -3.95 18.17
N ASN A 96 2.88 -2.91 17.78
CA ASN A 96 3.05 -1.52 18.19
C ASN A 96 4.44 -0.91 17.85
N LYS A 97 5.10 -1.44 16.81
CA LYS A 97 6.35 -0.90 16.24
C LYS A 97 6.09 0.23 15.24
N ILE A 98 4.89 0.28 14.66
CA ILE A 98 4.42 1.37 13.79
C ILE A 98 3.13 1.92 14.38
N THR A 99 3.16 3.18 14.81
CA THR A 99 1.97 3.93 15.20
C THR A 99 1.30 4.58 13.98
N GLN A 100 0.12 5.17 14.18
CA GLN A 100 -0.53 6.00 13.17
C GLN A 100 0.38 7.14 12.66
N ILE A 101 1.16 7.76 13.55
CA ILE A 101 2.06 8.87 13.20
C ILE A 101 3.20 8.36 12.32
N ASP A 102 3.78 7.21 12.69
CA ASP A 102 4.87 6.58 11.94
C ASP A 102 4.41 6.20 10.53
N LEU A 103 3.22 5.59 10.41
CA LEU A 103 2.65 5.23 9.11
C LEU A 103 2.44 6.46 8.22
N LYS A 104 1.92 7.57 8.77
CA LYS A 104 1.77 8.83 8.04
C LYS A 104 3.13 9.40 7.59
N ASN A 105 4.16 9.27 8.43
CA ASN A 105 5.51 9.73 8.10
C ASN A 105 6.17 8.86 7.03
N LEU A 106 6.03 7.53 7.09
CA LEU A 106 6.49 6.59 6.07
C LEU A 106 5.87 6.88 4.70
N ILE A 107 4.56 7.13 4.67
CA ILE A 107 3.85 7.51 3.44
C ILE A 107 4.39 8.84 2.88
N ARG A 108 4.66 9.82 3.74
CA ARG A 108 5.20 11.13 3.33
C ARG A 108 6.64 11.02 2.81
N SER A 109 7.45 10.15 3.40
CA SER A 109 8.87 9.93 3.05
C SER A 109 9.07 8.93 1.90
N ALA A 110 7.99 8.33 1.40
CA ALA A 110 8.05 7.42 0.25
C ALA A 110 8.67 8.11 -0.97
N ASN A 111 9.57 7.41 -1.65
CA ASN A 111 10.36 7.95 -2.75
C ASN A 111 9.85 7.47 -4.11
N LYS A 112 10.03 8.30 -5.14
CA LYS A 112 9.86 7.85 -6.53
C LYS A 112 10.95 6.82 -6.86
N VAL A 113 10.60 5.83 -7.68
CA VAL A 113 11.47 4.73 -8.11
C VAL A 113 11.56 4.65 -9.61
#